data_AF-A0A938UEZ3-F1
#
_entry.id   AF-A0A938UEZ3-F1
#
_cell.length_a   1.000
_cell.length_b   1.000
_cell.length_c   1.000
_cell.angle_alpha   90.00
_cell.angle_beta   90.00
_cell.angle_gamma   90.00
#
_symmetry.space_group_name_H-M   'P 1'
#
loop_
_entity.id
_entity.type
_entity.pdbx_description
1 polymer ?
#
loop_
_entity_poly.entity_id
_entity_poly.type
_entity_poly.pdbx_seq_one_letter_code
_entity_poly.pdbx_strand_id
1 'polypeptide(L)'
;MPTDVSSFKDVYKTAIESNFPEEATLVLGDQQITLRAVATPLRYGTNPHQPFTAFAPVSSSALSVGNLDMLKGGKAGLSLTNLQDMSQALNTLKFFSRPACVVMKHVNPCGFKVQTAAEP
;
A
#
# COMPACT_ATOMS: atom_id res chain seq x y z
N MET A 1 -16.70 -24.22 -26.63
CA MET A 1 -15.91 -22.97 -26.66
C MET A 1 -15.07 -22.95 -25.40
N PRO A 2 -13.75 -23.21 -25.46
CA PRO A 2 -12.89 -22.99 -24.30
C PRO A 2 -12.88 -21.49 -24.04
N THR A 3 -13.29 -21.06 -22.85
CA THR A 3 -13.14 -19.67 -22.41
C THR A 3 -11.65 -19.36 -22.35
N ASP A 4 -11.18 -18.46 -23.19
CA ASP A 4 -9.80 -17.99 -23.16
C ASP A 4 -9.55 -17.27 -21.83
N VAL A 5 -8.90 -17.99 -20.91
CA VAL A 5 -8.61 -17.53 -19.55
C VAL A 5 -7.46 -16.52 -19.49
N SER A 6 -6.76 -16.27 -20.60
CA SER A 6 -5.70 -15.27 -20.66
C SER A 6 -6.26 -13.86 -20.45
N SER A 7 -7.42 -13.56 -21.06
CA SER A 7 -8.16 -12.30 -20.92
C SER A 7 -8.42 -11.88 -19.47
N PHE A 8 -8.75 -12.82 -18.58
CA PHE A 8 -9.02 -12.51 -17.18
C PHE A 8 -7.77 -12.07 -16.40
N LYS A 9 -6.58 -12.56 -16.77
CA LYS A 9 -5.32 -12.17 -16.10
C LYS A 9 -4.86 -10.78 -16.49
N ASP A 10 -5.22 -10.31 -17.67
CA ASP A 10 -4.79 -9.01 -18.17
C ASP A 10 -5.50 -7.87 -17.47
N VAL A 11 -6.73 -8.08 -16.99
CA VAL A 11 -7.47 -7.10 -16.17
C VAL A 11 -6.68 -6.70 -14.91
N TYR A 12 -5.91 -7.62 -14.32
CA TYR A 12 -5.09 -7.36 -13.12
C TYR A 12 -3.77 -6.63 -13.40
N LYS A 13 -3.43 -6.39 -14.68
CA LYS A 13 -2.22 -5.66 -15.08
C LYS A 13 -2.51 -4.23 -15.53
N THR A 14 -3.76 -3.92 -15.86
CA THR A 14 -4.16 -2.62 -16.37
C THR A 14 -4.45 -1.66 -15.23
N ALA A 15 -3.94 -0.43 -15.33
CA ALA A 15 -4.32 0.65 -14.43
C ALA A 15 -5.65 1.27 -14.86
N ILE A 16 -6.52 1.58 -13.90
CA ILE A 16 -7.78 2.29 -14.13
C ILE A 16 -7.53 3.77 -13.86
N GLU A 17 -7.97 4.63 -14.77
CA GLU A 17 -7.98 6.07 -14.52
C GLU A 17 -8.93 6.41 -13.37
N SER A 18 -8.50 7.36 -12.54
CA SER A 18 -9.27 7.83 -11.40
C SER A 18 -9.33 9.35 -11.42
N ASN A 19 -10.51 9.92 -11.16
CA ASN A 19 -10.73 11.37 -11.15
C ASN A 19 -10.81 11.93 -9.72
N PHE A 20 -9.96 11.44 -8.82
CA PHE A 20 -9.91 11.92 -7.44
C PHE A 20 -9.16 13.28 -7.37
N PRO A 21 -9.51 14.16 -6.43
CA PRO A 21 -8.82 15.43 -6.26
C PRO A 21 -7.37 15.24 -5.80
N GLU A 22 -6.52 16.23 -6.05
CA GLU A 22 -5.12 16.22 -5.58
C GLU A 22 -5.00 16.43 -4.07
N GLU A 23 -5.95 17.15 -3.47
CA GLU A 23 -5.99 17.43 -2.04
C GLU A 23 -7.33 17.00 -1.44
N ALA A 24 -7.29 16.57 -0.18
CA ALA A 24 -8.46 16.27 0.62
C ALA A 24 -8.24 16.78 2.05
N THR A 25 -9.31 17.13 2.76
CA THR A 25 -9.24 17.53 4.17
C THR A 25 -9.92 16.48 5.03
N LEU A 26 -9.16 15.91 5.97
CA LEU A 26 -9.71 15.06 7.02
C LEU A 26 -10.08 15.93 8.23
N VAL A 27 -11.35 15.87 8.63
CA VAL A 27 -11.88 16.61 9.78
C VAL A 27 -12.16 15.63 10.92
N LEU A 28 -11.52 15.84 12.07
CA LEU A 28 -11.66 15.02 13.28
C LEU A 28 -11.97 15.95 14.47
N GLY A 29 -13.25 16.16 14.75
CA GLY A 29 -13.68 17.19 15.71
C GLY A 29 -13.22 18.56 15.24
N ASP A 30 -12.50 19.30 16.10
CA ASP A 30 -11.95 20.62 15.78
C ASP A 30 -10.62 20.54 15.00
N GLN A 31 -10.07 19.34 14.78
CA GLN A 31 -8.84 19.17 14.03
C GLN A 31 -9.11 19.03 12.54
N GLN A 32 -8.33 19.76 11.73
CA GLN A 32 -8.31 19.61 10.28
C GLN A 32 -6.90 19.21 9.83
N ILE A 33 -6.83 18.16 9.03
CA ILE A 33 -5.58 17.65 8.48
C ILE A 33 -5.69 17.67 6.95
N THR A 34 -4.83 18.46 6.31
CA THR A 34 -4.69 18.46 4.86
C THR A 34 -3.95 17.19 4.42
N LEU A 35 -4.55 16.47 3.50
CA LEU A 35 -4.00 15.30 2.84
C LEU A 35 -3.74 15.62 1.37
N ARG A 36 -2.69 15.03 0.81
CA ARG A 36 -2.38 15.05 -0.62
C ARG A 36 -2.42 13.66 -1.21
N ALA A 37 -2.84 13.57 -2.46
CA ALA A 37 -2.73 12.36 -3.24
C ALA A 37 -1.25 11.92 -3.27
N VAL A 38 -1.01 10.66 -2.96
CA VAL A 38 0.33 10.07 -2.99
C VAL A 38 0.76 9.93 -4.45
N ALA A 39 1.95 10.42 -4.79
CA ALA A 39 2.43 10.47 -6.16
C ALA A 39 2.63 9.08 -6.81
N THR A 40 2.75 8.02 -6.02
CA THR A 40 2.92 6.65 -6.53
C THR A 40 1.60 6.13 -7.10
N PRO A 41 1.48 5.93 -8.42
CA PRO A 41 0.24 5.46 -9.03
C PRO A 41 -0.02 3.99 -8.68
N LEU A 42 -1.28 3.69 -8.37
CA LEU A 42 -1.77 2.32 -8.17
C LEU A 42 -2.59 1.90 -9.40
N ARG A 43 -2.56 0.60 -9.71
CA ARG A 43 -3.35 0.07 -10.83
C ARG A 43 -4.86 0.20 -10.60
N TYR A 44 -5.31 -0.21 -9.43
CA TYR A 44 -6.72 -0.28 -9.06
C TYR A 44 -6.85 -0.44 -7.54
N GLY A 45 -8.08 -0.36 -7.06
CA GLY A 45 -8.48 -0.63 -5.68
C GLY A 45 -8.34 -2.10 -5.29
N THR A 46 -9.29 -2.64 -4.52
CA THR A 46 -9.20 -4.05 -4.12
C THR A 46 -9.50 -4.98 -5.29
N ASN A 47 -10.34 -4.54 -6.23
CA ASN A 47 -10.67 -5.27 -7.45
C ASN A 47 -10.35 -4.45 -8.71
N PRO A 48 -10.05 -5.10 -9.86
CA PRO A 48 -9.65 -4.42 -11.11
C PRO A 48 -10.67 -3.50 -11.79
N HIS A 49 -11.88 -3.35 -11.24
CA HIS A 49 -12.90 -2.43 -11.74
C HIS A 49 -13.09 -1.22 -10.81
N GLN A 50 -12.35 -1.16 -9.70
CA GLN A 50 -12.50 -0.13 -8.68
C GLN A 50 -11.37 0.89 -8.81
N PRO A 51 -11.66 2.16 -9.15
CA PRO A 51 -10.65 3.21 -9.12
C PRO A 51 -10.22 3.48 -7.68
N PHE A 52 -8.97 3.91 -7.48
CA PHE A 52 -8.45 4.21 -6.16
C PHE A 52 -7.28 5.20 -6.24
N THR A 53 -7.18 6.09 -5.26
CA THR A 53 -5.97 6.87 -4.98
C THR A 53 -5.66 6.85 -3.49
N ALA A 54 -4.39 6.85 -3.12
CA ALA A 54 -3.97 6.96 -1.73
C ALA A 54 -3.78 8.44 -1.36
N PHE A 55 -4.15 8.82 -0.14
CA PHE A 55 -3.90 10.15 0.40
C PHE A 55 -3.00 10.06 1.64
N ALA A 56 -2.10 11.02 1.80
CA ALA A 56 -1.19 11.11 2.96
C ALA A 56 -1.12 12.55 3.49
N PRO A 57 -0.93 12.76 4.82
CA PRO A 57 -0.78 14.10 5.37
C PRO A 57 0.46 14.80 4.84
N VAL A 58 0.34 16.08 4.47
CA VAL A 58 1.41 16.87 3.84
C VAL A 58 2.66 17.02 4.71
N SER A 59 2.50 16.99 6.04
CA SER A 59 3.57 17.30 7.00
C SER A 59 3.99 16.13 7.88
N SER A 60 3.68 14.89 7.51
CA SER A 60 4.04 13.73 8.36
C SER A 60 5.46 13.25 8.11
N SER A 61 6.31 13.24 9.14
CA SER A 61 7.61 12.53 9.14
C SER A 61 7.47 11.06 9.55
N ALA A 62 6.25 10.59 9.84
CA ALA A 62 6.04 9.23 10.29
C ALA A 62 6.31 8.22 9.17
N LEU A 63 6.96 7.11 9.52
CA LEU A 63 7.13 5.97 8.62
C LEU A 63 5.75 5.41 8.26
N SER A 64 5.33 5.68 7.03
CA SER A 64 4.03 5.26 6.48
C SER A 64 4.18 4.99 4.99
N VAL A 65 3.23 4.23 4.43
CA VAL A 65 3.19 3.96 2.99
C VAL A 65 2.97 5.20 2.13
N GLY A 66 2.46 6.29 2.71
CA GLY A 66 2.24 7.57 2.02
C GLY A 66 3.52 8.35 1.71
N ASN A 67 4.61 8.02 2.40
CA ASN A 67 5.91 8.70 2.31
C ASN A 67 7.01 7.77 1.78
N LEU A 68 6.65 6.71 1.06
CA LEU A 68 7.63 5.76 0.51
C LEU A 68 8.09 6.21 -0.88
N ASP A 69 9.41 6.18 -1.08
CA ASP A 69 10.00 6.31 -2.40
C ASP A 69 10.03 4.95 -3.11
N MET A 70 9.30 4.84 -4.22
CA MET A 70 9.31 3.63 -5.04
C MET A 70 10.59 3.58 -5.89
N LEU A 71 11.60 2.85 -5.41
CA LEU A 71 12.87 2.68 -6.14
C LEU A 71 12.74 1.77 -7.37
N LYS A 72 11.84 0.78 -7.32
CA LYS A 72 11.56 -0.14 -8.42
C LYS A 72 10.14 -0.68 -8.32
N GLY A 73 9.38 -0.57 -9.41
CA GLY A 73 8.04 -1.13 -9.51
C GLY A 73 8.04 -2.63 -9.86
N GLY A 74 6.92 -3.30 -9.55
CA GLY A 74 6.59 -4.59 -10.16
C GLY A 74 6.30 -4.44 -11.65
N LYS A 75 6.20 -5.56 -12.39
CA LYS A 75 5.99 -5.57 -13.86
C LYS A 75 4.83 -4.68 -14.36
N ALA A 76 3.83 -4.43 -13.51
CA ALA A 76 2.68 -3.59 -13.84
C ALA A 76 2.41 -2.52 -12.76
N GLY A 77 3.41 -2.13 -11.94
CA GLY A 77 3.22 -1.20 -10.81
C GLY A 77 2.71 -1.87 -9.52
N LEU A 78 2.06 -1.10 -8.64
CA LEU A 78 1.48 -1.58 -7.38
C LEU A 78 -0.05 -1.64 -7.46
N SER A 79 -0.67 -2.54 -6.70
CA SER A 79 -2.12 -2.54 -6.44
C SER A 79 -2.42 -2.05 -5.02
N LEU A 80 -3.67 -1.67 -4.73
CA LEU A 80 -4.08 -1.34 -3.36
C LEU A 80 -3.76 -2.47 -2.37
N THR A 81 -3.99 -3.73 -2.76
CA THR A 81 -3.70 -4.87 -1.88
C THR A 81 -2.21 -4.97 -1.52
N ASN A 82 -1.30 -4.61 -2.43
CA ASN A 82 0.12 -4.52 -2.12
C ASN A 82 0.40 -3.40 -1.12
N LEU A 83 -0.24 -2.24 -1.28
CA LEU A 83 -0.10 -1.12 -0.35
C LEU A 83 -0.64 -1.45 1.04
N GLN A 84 -1.76 -2.17 1.13
CA GLN A 84 -2.34 -2.64 2.38
C GLN A 84 -1.42 -3.64 3.10
N ASP A 85 -0.87 -4.61 2.37
CA ASP A 85 0.11 -5.57 2.93
C ASP A 85 1.36 -4.84 3.45
N MET A 86 1.90 -3.87 2.70
CA MET A 86 3.05 -3.07 3.15
C MET A 86 2.73 -2.20 4.37
N SER A 87 1.56 -1.57 4.42
CA SER A 87 1.14 -0.75 5.56
C SER A 87 1.04 -1.56 6.84
N GLN A 88 0.44 -2.74 6.76
CA GLN A 88 0.34 -3.65 7.90
C GLN A 88 1.70 -4.19 8.32
N ALA A 89 2.57 -4.54 7.36
CA ALA A 89 3.94 -4.92 7.67
C ALA A 89 4.66 -3.85 8.48
N LEU A 90 4.61 -2.59 8.04
CA LEU A 90 5.22 -1.46 8.76
C LEU A 90 4.63 -1.28 10.16
N ASN A 91 3.31 -1.38 10.31
CA ASN A 91 2.65 -1.27 11.61
C ASN A 91 3.06 -2.41 12.56
N THR A 92 3.23 -3.64 12.06
CA THR A 92 3.76 -4.75 12.86
C THR A 92 5.21 -4.52 13.26
N LEU A 93 6.06 -4.09 12.33
CA LEU A 93 7.49 -3.89 12.60
C LEU A 93 7.75 -2.80 13.64
N LYS A 94 6.89 -1.79 13.75
CA LYS A 94 6.99 -0.71 14.75
C LYS A 94 6.94 -1.19 16.21
N PHE A 95 6.45 -2.41 16.48
CA PHE A 95 6.44 -2.97 17.84
C PHE A 95 7.80 -3.50 18.31
N PHE A 96 8.79 -3.59 17.42
CA PHE A 96 10.08 -4.20 17.73
C PHE A 96 11.20 -3.18 17.60
N SER A 97 12.04 -3.09 18.62
CA SER A 97 13.26 -2.25 18.63
C SER A 97 14.48 -2.97 18.04
N ARG A 98 14.38 -4.28 17.80
CA ARG A 98 15.42 -5.12 17.24
C ARG A 98 15.13 -5.40 15.76
N PRO A 99 16.14 -5.75 14.94
CA PRO A 99 15.92 -6.18 13.56
C PRO A 99 14.82 -7.24 13.49
N ALA A 100 13.82 -6.97 12.66
CA ALA A 100 12.63 -7.80 12.52
C ALA A 100 12.22 -7.90 11.05
N CYS A 101 11.59 -9.01 10.70
CA CYS A 101 11.06 -9.29 9.38
C CYS A 101 9.66 -9.88 9.52
N VAL A 102 8.72 -9.41 8.70
CA VAL A 102 7.35 -9.92 8.62
C VAL A 102 6.99 -10.17 7.16
N VAL A 103 6.31 -11.28 6.91
CA VAL A 103 5.78 -11.64 5.59
C VAL A 103 4.27 -11.55 5.66
N MET A 104 3.69 -10.72 4.80
CA MET A 104 2.26 -10.45 4.75
C MET A 104 1.60 -11.15 3.58
N LYS A 105 0.35 -11.55 3.77
CA LYS A 105 -0.54 -12.01 2.71
C LYS A 105 -1.98 -11.67 3.07
N HIS A 106 -2.68 -10.99 2.18
CA HIS A 106 -4.09 -10.61 2.39
C HIS A 106 -4.31 -9.91 3.74
N VAL A 107 -3.47 -8.92 4.05
CA VAL A 107 -3.54 -8.08 5.26
C VAL A 107 -3.21 -8.87 6.55
N ASN A 108 -2.78 -10.13 6.43
CA ASN A 108 -2.46 -11.01 7.56
C ASN A 108 -0.97 -11.38 7.60
N PRO A 109 -0.33 -11.43 8.78
CA PRO A 109 1.01 -11.97 8.91
C PRO A 109 0.99 -13.49 8.69
N CYS A 110 1.80 -13.98 7.76
CA CYS A 110 1.95 -15.40 7.46
C CYS A 110 3.34 -15.96 7.81
N GLY A 111 4.27 -15.08 8.17
CA GLY A 111 5.59 -15.42 8.69
C GLY A 111 6.20 -14.23 9.41
N PHE A 112 7.00 -14.49 10.44
CA PHE A 112 7.60 -13.44 11.26
C PHE A 112 8.87 -13.92 11.97
N LYS A 113 9.84 -13.02 12.15
CA LYS A 113 11.06 -13.26 12.93
C LYS A 113 11.59 -11.94 13.51
N VAL A 114 12.06 -12.00 14.75
CA VAL A 114 12.88 -10.95 15.40
C VAL A 114 14.23 -11.56 15.74
N GLN A 115 15.28 -10.75 15.62
CA GLN A 115 16.61 -11.10 16.09
C GLN A 115 16.55 -11.46 17.58
N THR A 116 17.13 -12.59 17.96
CA THR A 116 17.27 -13.04 19.35
C THR A 116 18.64 -12.66 19.91
N ALA A 117 18.81 -12.66 21.23
CA ALA A 117 20.04 -12.16 21.85
C ALA A 117 21.30 -12.95 21.46
N ALA A 118 21.13 -14.20 20.99
CA ALA A 118 22.21 -15.09 20.59
C ALA A 118 22.56 -15.01 19.09
N GLU A 119 21.81 -14.24 18.31
CA GLU A 119 22.06 -14.05 16.88
C GLU A 119 22.89 -12.77 16.66
N PRO A 120 23.90 -12.80 15.76
CA PRO A 120 24.72 -11.63 15.44
C PRO A 120 23.88 -10.48 14.87
#